data_AF-A0A920A8S7-F1
#
_entry.id   AF-A0A920A8S7-F1
#
_cell.length_a   1.000
_cell.length_b   1.000
_cell.length_c   1.000
_cell.angle_alpha   90.00
_cell.angle_beta   90.00
_cell.angle_gamma   90.00
#
_symmetry.space_group_name_H-M   'P 1'
#
loop_
_entity.id
_entity.type
_entity.pdbx_description
1 polymer ?
#
loop_
_entity_poly.entity_id
_entity_poly.type
_entity_poly.pdbx_seq_one_letter_code
_entity_poly.pdbx_strand_id
1 'polypeptide(L)'
;MDRPLLLKGPFFIMNTKDFLTLLSVSLLWGASFLFLRLLVLDGLEPLQIVSIRMILAALFIAPFFIRKMKKHSFYEHGFSFLLIGLLNTALPFTMFAYASVSLGAGSLSILQATVPILTALILFTLYKGEFSYFKLSGVMIGFAGLFLLVGPSGNLDLFASILCVVASLLTLSQAYI
;
A
#
# COMPACT_ATOMS: atom_id res chain seq x y z
N MET A 1 -22.20 -34.92 -11.78
CA MET A 1 -20.80 -35.30 -11.52
C MET A 1 -20.16 -34.12 -10.82
N ASP A 2 -20.30 -34.17 -9.51
CA ASP A 2 -20.13 -33.07 -8.57
C ASP A 2 -18.64 -32.88 -8.23
N ARG A 3 -18.14 -31.64 -8.34
CA ARG A 3 -16.83 -31.29 -7.80
C ARG A 3 -16.98 -31.07 -6.30
N PRO A 4 -16.25 -31.78 -5.43
CA PRO A 4 -16.37 -31.55 -4.00
C PRO A 4 -15.77 -30.19 -3.64
N LEU A 5 -16.57 -29.39 -2.93
CA LEU A 5 -16.15 -28.24 -2.15
C LEU A 5 -14.98 -28.64 -1.24
N LEU A 6 -13.75 -28.32 -1.63
CA LEU A 6 -12.59 -28.43 -0.77
C LEU A 6 -12.60 -27.29 0.23
N LEU A 7 -13.27 -27.54 1.35
CA LEU A 7 -12.98 -26.97 2.66
C LEU A 7 -11.50 -27.21 2.98
N LYS A 8 -10.63 -26.26 2.61
CA LYS A 8 -9.27 -26.16 3.17
C LYS A 8 -9.37 -25.34 4.46
N GLY A 9 -9.10 -25.99 5.60
CA GLY A 9 -9.00 -25.38 6.92
C GLY A 9 -7.90 -24.30 7.02
N PRO A 10 -7.77 -23.64 8.19
CA PRO A 10 -7.23 -22.29 8.33
C PRO A 10 -5.70 -22.20 8.42
N PHE A 11 -4.96 -22.99 7.64
CA PHE A 11 -3.50 -22.91 7.59
C PHE A 11 -3.01 -22.84 6.14
N PHE A 12 -2.56 -21.64 5.77
CA PHE A 12 -1.85 -21.34 4.53
C PHE A 12 -0.52 -22.12 4.51
N ILE A 13 -0.45 -23.24 3.80
CA ILE A 13 0.84 -23.85 3.43
C ILE A 13 1.38 -22.99 2.29
N MET A 14 2.28 -22.06 2.61
CA MET A 14 2.94 -21.20 1.62
C MET A 14 3.85 -22.07 0.75
N ASN A 15 3.59 -22.08 -0.56
CA ASN A 15 4.49 -22.71 -1.52
C ASN A 15 5.76 -21.84 -1.65
N THR A 16 6.90 -22.44 -2.02
CA THR A 16 8.16 -21.70 -2.26
C THR A 16 7.96 -20.56 -3.26
N LYS A 17 7.07 -20.75 -4.26
CA LYS A 17 6.70 -19.71 -5.22
C LYS A 17 6.00 -18.52 -4.55
N ASP A 18 5.04 -18.77 -3.67
CA ASP A 18 4.29 -17.73 -2.95
C ASP A 18 5.23 -16.94 -2.03
N PHE A 19 6.14 -17.63 -1.34
CA PHE A 19 7.16 -17.01 -0.51
C PHE A 19 8.10 -16.12 -1.32
N LEU A 20 8.61 -16.61 -2.47
CA LEU A 20 9.48 -15.82 -3.34
C LEU A 20 8.76 -14.59 -3.93
N THR A 21 7.49 -14.73 -4.30
CA THR A 21 6.67 -13.61 -4.78
C THR A 21 6.48 -12.55 -3.70
N LEU A 22 6.15 -12.97 -2.47
CA LEU A 22 6.01 -12.05 -1.34
C LEU A 22 7.33 -11.35 -1.02
N LEU A 23 8.43 -12.11 -0.95
CA LEU A 23 9.76 -11.54 -0.71
C LEU A 23 10.12 -10.50 -1.78
N SER A 24 9.88 -10.80 -3.06
CA SER A 24 10.17 -9.89 -4.16
C SER A 24 9.33 -8.62 -4.07
N VAL A 25 8.03 -8.74 -3.81
CA VAL A 25 7.13 -7.60 -3.61
C VAL A 25 7.56 -6.75 -2.42
N SER A 26 7.90 -7.36 -1.29
CA SER A 26 8.36 -6.65 -0.09
C SER A 26 9.66 -5.89 -0.35
N LEU A 27 10.62 -6.49 -1.05
CA LEU A 27 11.88 -5.84 -1.42
C LEU A 27 11.65 -4.69 -2.39
N LEU A 28 10.82 -4.87 -3.42
CA LEU A 28 10.50 -3.82 -4.39
C LEU A 28 9.80 -2.62 -3.73
N TRP A 29 8.86 -2.88 -2.83
CA TRP A 29 8.18 -1.81 -2.09
C TRP A 29 9.11 -1.09 -1.13
N GLY A 30 9.92 -1.82 -0.34
CA GLY A 30 10.89 -1.21 0.58
C GLY A 30 11.93 -0.37 -0.15
N ALA A 31 12.49 -0.89 -1.25
CA ALA A 31 13.45 -0.16 -2.08
C ALA A 31 12.83 1.11 -2.70
N SER A 32 11.55 1.08 -3.07
CA SER A 32 10.87 2.25 -3.61
C SER A 32 10.88 3.44 -2.64
N PHE A 33 10.69 3.22 -1.34
CA PHE A 33 10.75 4.31 -0.35
C PHE A 33 12.17 4.78 -0.05
N LEU A 34 13.15 3.87 -0.17
CA LEU A 34 14.56 4.23 -0.12
C LEU A 34 14.92 5.22 -1.25
N PHE A 35 14.59 4.87 -2.50
CA PHE A 35 14.85 5.77 -3.64
C PHE A 35 14.06 7.07 -3.53
N LEU A 36 12.81 7.01 -3.06
CA LEU A 36 12.02 8.22 -2.83
C LEU A 36 12.74 9.16 -1.85
N ARG A 37 13.24 8.64 -0.72
CA ARG A 37 13.97 9.45 0.27
C ARG A 37 15.28 9.98 -0.30
N LEU A 38 16.02 9.16 -1.06
CA LEU A 38 17.26 9.59 -1.72
C LEU A 38 17.01 10.76 -2.68
N LEU A 39 15.99 10.68 -3.53
CA LEU A 39 15.64 11.75 -4.47
C LEU A 39 15.24 13.05 -3.75
N VAL A 40 14.53 12.96 -2.62
CA VAL A 40 14.22 14.14 -1.80
C VAL A 40 15.48 14.73 -1.16
N LEU A 41 16.42 13.89 -0.70
CA LEU A 41 17.70 14.34 -0.16
C LEU A 41 18.60 14.98 -1.24
N ASP A 42 18.50 14.52 -2.49
CA ASP A 42 19.17 15.10 -3.66
C ASP A 42 18.51 16.42 -4.13
N GLY A 43 17.47 16.89 -3.43
CA GLY A 43 16.85 18.20 -3.63
C GLY A 43 15.67 18.21 -4.61
N LEU A 44 15.18 17.05 -5.06
CA LEU A 44 13.95 17.01 -5.86
C LEU A 44 12.72 17.29 -5.00
N GLU A 45 11.78 18.08 -5.53
CA GLU A 45 10.53 18.31 -4.83
C GLU A 45 9.66 17.04 -4.80
N PRO A 46 8.97 16.75 -3.69
CA PRO A 46 8.08 15.59 -3.57
C PRO A 46 7.08 15.44 -4.72
N LEU A 47 6.52 16.56 -5.19
CA LEU A 47 5.56 16.57 -6.29
C LEU A 47 6.20 16.18 -7.63
N GLN A 48 7.45 16.59 -7.87
CA GLN A 48 8.18 16.23 -9.09
C GLN A 48 8.45 14.72 -9.14
N ILE A 49 8.90 14.15 -8.02
CA ILE A 49 9.17 12.70 -7.89
C ILE A 49 7.91 11.89 -8.20
N VAL A 50 6.78 12.26 -7.58
CA VAL A 50 5.51 11.55 -7.78
C VAL A 50 4.98 11.74 -9.20
N SER A 51 5.07 12.95 -9.76
CA SER A 51 4.63 13.22 -11.14
C SER A 51 5.39 12.37 -12.15
N ILE A 52 6.72 12.30 -12.05
CA ILE A 52 7.56 11.44 -12.89
C ILE A 52 7.14 9.98 -12.72
N ARG A 53 6.95 9.53 -11.48
CA ARG A 53 6.54 8.15 -11.19
C ARG A 53 5.18 7.79 -11.80
N MET A 54 4.21 8.71 -11.77
CA MET A 54 2.89 8.52 -12.37
C MET A 54 2.95 8.50 -13.90
N ILE A 55 3.76 9.39 -14.51
CA ILE A 55 3.96 9.41 -15.97
C ILE A 55 4.62 8.11 -16.43
N LEU A 56 5.67 7.65 -15.75
CA LEU A 56 6.34 6.39 -16.07
C LEU A 56 5.39 5.19 -15.92
N ALA A 57 4.60 5.14 -14.85
CA ALA A 57 3.58 4.10 -14.67
C ALA A 57 2.53 4.12 -15.78
N ALA A 58 2.05 5.30 -16.17
CA ALA A 58 1.09 5.47 -17.24
C ALA A 58 1.67 5.01 -18.59
N LEU A 59 2.90 5.41 -18.92
CA LEU A 59 3.59 4.99 -20.16
C LEU A 59 3.82 3.48 -20.21
N PHE A 60 4.18 2.87 -19.09
CA PHE A 60 4.42 1.44 -19.01
C PHE A 60 3.12 0.61 -19.18
N ILE A 61 2.01 1.08 -18.59
CA ILE A 61 0.72 0.38 -18.64
C ILE A 61 -0.06 0.67 -19.94
N ALA A 62 0.11 1.86 -20.53
CA ALA A 62 -0.57 2.29 -21.75
C ALA A 62 -0.59 1.25 -22.90
N PRO A 63 0.53 0.61 -23.30
CA PRO A 63 0.53 -0.34 -24.42
C PRO A 63 -0.25 -1.64 -24.14
N PHE A 64 -0.50 -1.98 -22.87
CA PHE A 64 -1.34 -3.12 -22.50
C PHE A 64 -2.82 -2.73 -22.47
N PHE A 65 -3.12 -1.51 -22.03
CA PHE A 65 -4.47 -0.96 -21.96
C PHE A 65 -5.06 -0.66 -23.33
N ILE A 66 -4.28 -0.03 -24.22
CA ILE A 66 -4.70 0.34 -25.58
C ILE A 66 -5.08 -0.90 -26.42
N ARG A 67 -4.46 -2.05 -26.14
CA ARG A 67 -4.75 -3.33 -26.84
C ARG A 67 -6.01 -4.04 -26.35
N LYS A 68 -6.46 -3.78 -25.12
CA LYS A 68 -7.56 -4.52 -24.47
C LYS A 68 -8.82 -3.70 -24.22
N MET A 69 -8.75 -2.37 -24.22
CA MET A 69 -9.92 -1.53 -24.00
C MET A 69 -10.80 -1.40 -25.25
N LYS A 70 -12.09 -1.70 -25.09
CA LYS A 70 -13.11 -1.23 -26.03
C LYS A 70 -13.23 0.28 -25.89
N LYS A 71 -12.98 1.03 -26.97
CA LYS A 71 -13.00 2.51 -26.99
C LYS A 71 -14.21 3.12 -26.27
N HIS A 72 -15.39 2.49 -26.35
CA HIS A 72 -16.63 3.00 -25.76
C HIS A 72 -16.62 3.05 -24.22
N SER A 73 -16.01 2.07 -23.54
CA SER A 73 -15.99 1.99 -22.07
C SER A 73 -15.12 3.09 -21.43
N PHE A 74 -14.08 3.54 -22.14
CA PHE A 74 -13.19 4.60 -21.64
C PHE A 74 -13.86 5.98 -21.62
N TYR A 75 -14.69 6.30 -22.62
CA TYR A 75 -15.37 7.60 -22.67
C TYR A 75 -16.51 7.70 -21.66
N GLU A 76 -17.17 6.59 -21.35
CA GLU A 76 -18.26 6.57 -20.35
C GLU A 76 -17.74 6.60 -18.91
N HIS A 77 -16.59 5.96 -18.62
CA HIS A 77 -16.08 5.80 -17.26
C HIS A 77 -14.74 6.51 -17.02
N GLY A 78 -14.28 7.34 -17.97
CA GLY A 78 -12.98 8.00 -17.92
C GLY A 78 -12.78 8.86 -16.68
N PHE A 79 -13.84 9.56 -16.24
CA PHE A 79 -13.82 10.34 -15.01
C PHE A 79 -13.67 9.45 -13.76
N SER A 80 -14.38 8.32 -13.71
CA SER A 80 -14.25 7.34 -12.62
C SER A 80 -12.85 6.74 -12.55
N PHE A 81 -12.25 6.40 -13.69
CA PHE A 81 -10.87 5.91 -13.74
C PHE A 81 -9.86 6.97 -13.26
N LEU A 82 -10.06 8.23 -13.66
CA LEU A 82 -9.21 9.33 -13.20
C LEU A 82 -9.36 9.53 -11.69
N LEU A 83 -10.58 9.53 -11.17
CA LEU A 83 -10.86 9.70 -9.76
C LEU A 83 -10.25 8.58 -8.90
N ILE A 84 -10.38 7.33 -9.34
CA ILE A 84 -9.75 6.19 -8.67
C ILE A 84 -8.22 6.32 -8.72
N GLY A 85 -7.63 6.64 -9.88
CA GLY A 85 -6.18 6.84 -9.99
C GLY A 85 -5.67 7.99 -9.10
N LEU A 86 -6.42 9.08 -9.00
CA LEU A 86 -6.07 10.23 -8.20
C LEU A 86 -6.15 9.93 -6.70
N LEU A 87 -7.30 9.45 -6.23
CA LEU A 87 -7.54 9.22 -4.81
C LEU A 87 -6.72 8.07 -4.26
N ASN A 88 -6.39 7.10 -5.11
CA ASN A 88 -5.81 5.86 -4.65
C ASN A 88 -4.30 5.74 -4.89
N THR A 89 -3.81 6.43 -5.91
CA THR A 89 -2.40 6.34 -6.30
C THR A 89 -1.73 7.69 -6.14
N ALA A 90 -2.17 8.71 -6.87
CA ALA A 90 -1.45 9.99 -6.91
C ALA A 90 -1.46 10.72 -5.56
N LEU A 91 -2.63 10.82 -4.91
CA LEU A 91 -2.78 11.53 -3.64
C LEU A 91 -2.01 10.82 -2.50
N PRO A 92 -2.15 9.50 -2.27
CA PRO A 92 -1.38 8.82 -1.23
C PRO A 92 0.12 8.85 -1.46
N PHE A 93 0.59 8.69 -2.70
CA PHE A 93 2.03 8.76 -2.98
C PHE A 93 2.59 10.17 -2.82
N THR A 94 1.81 11.20 -3.12
CA THR A 94 2.18 12.59 -2.82
C THR A 94 2.34 12.79 -1.31
N MET A 95 1.39 12.28 -0.53
CA MET A 95 1.46 12.29 0.94
C MET A 95 2.71 11.58 1.47
N PHE A 96 3.03 10.37 0.97
CA PHE A 96 4.27 9.67 1.34
C PHE A 96 5.52 10.45 0.92
N ALA A 97 5.49 11.11 -0.23
CA ALA A 97 6.62 11.90 -0.70
C ALA A 97 6.88 13.12 0.20
N TYR A 98 5.82 13.82 0.62
CA TYR A 98 5.95 14.91 1.61
C TYR A 98 6.38 14.40 2.98
N ALA A 99 5.84 13.27 3.44
CA ALA A 99 6.25 12.67 4.70
C ALA A 99 7.73 12.27 4.70
N SER A 100 8.29 11.93 3.53
CA SER A 100 9.70 11.59 3.39
C SER A 100 10.67 12.76 3.59
N VAL A 101 10.18 14.00 3.61
CA VAL A 101 11.01 15.16 3.95
C VAL A 101 11.45 15.07 5.41
N SER A 102 10.50 14.76 6.30
CA SER A 102 10.71 14.64 7.75
C SER A 102 11.11 13.22 8.18
N LEU A 103 10.62 12.18 7.50
CA LEU A 103 10.78 10.78 7.90
C LEU A 103 11.82 10.03 7.03
N GLY A 104 12.56 9.13 7.67
CA GLY A 104 13.45 8.20 6.98
C GLY A 104 12.69 7.14 6.17
N ALA A 105 13.37 6.52 5.20
CA ALA A 105 12.81 5.46 4.36
C ALA A 105 12.27 4.26 5.16
N GLY A 106 12.96 3.91 6.26
CA GLY A 106 12.50 2.87 7.19
C GLY A 106 11.11 3.19 7.77
N SER A 107 10.95 4.38 8.37
CA SER A 107 9.69 4.81 8.96
C SER A 107 8.55 4.85 7.94
N LEU A 108 8.80 5.32 6.72
CA LEU A 108 7.81 5.32 5.63
C LEU A 108 7.38 3.89 5.27
N SER A 109 8.35 2.98 5.08
CA SER A 109 8.07 1.59 4.74
C SER A 109 7.30 0.87 5.84
N ILE A 110 7.63 1.15 7.10
CA ILE A 110 6.95 0.54 8.25
C ILE A 110 5.52 1.08 8.36
N LEU A 111 5.31 2.39 8.25
CA LEU A 111 3.98 3.00 8.29
C LEU A 111 3.10 2.45 7.16
N GLN A 112 3.67 2.23 5.97
CA GLN A 112 2.95 1.60 4.88
C GLN A 112 2.60 0.12 5.16
N ALA A 113 3.45 -0.61 5.90
CA ALA A 113 3.15 -1.96 6.35
C ALA A 113 2.03 -2.03 7.40
N THR A 114 1.59 -0.89 7.97
CA THR A 114 0.43 -0.83 8.86
C THR A 114 -0.91 -0.85 8.12
N VAL A 115 -0.93 -0.61 6.80
CA VAL A 115 -2.15 -0.68 5.98
C VAL A 115 -2.93 -1.98 6.23
N PRO A 116 -2.35 -3.19 6.07
CA PRO A 116 -3.08 -4.45 6.33
C PRO A 116 -3.53 -4.63 7.78
N ILE A 117 -2.80 -4.06 8.75
CA ILE A 117 -3.17 -4.07 10.18
C ILE A 117 -4.43 -3.22 10.39
N LEU A 118 -4.44 -2.01 9.83
CA LEU A 118 -5.61 -1.12 9.85
C LEU A 118 -6.78 -1.71 9.06
N THR A 119 -6.53 -2.40 7.94
CA THR A 119 -7.55 -3.14 7.20
C THR A 119 -8.18 -4.23 8.05
N ALA A 120 -7.36 -5.04 8.74
CA ALA A 120 -7.87 -6.07 9.62
C ALA A 120 -8.70 -5.48 10.77
N LEU A 121 -8.29 -4.34 11.32
CA LEU A 121 -9.02 -3.64 12.39
C LEU A 121 -10.36 -3.06 11.92
N ILE A 122 -10.40 -2.43 10.75
CA ILE A 122 -11.63 -1.89 10.16
C ILE A 122 -12.58 -3.01 9.74
N LEU A 123 -12.06 -4.08 9.15
CA LEU A 123 -12.86 -5.28 8.85
C LEU A 123 -13.40 -5.92 10.12
N PHE A 124 -12.65 -5.90 11.23
CA PHE A 124 -13.15 -6.37 12.52
C PHE A 124 -14.36 -5.58 13.03
N THR A 125 -14.39 -4.25 12.83
CA THR A 125 -15.53 -3.43 13.27
C THR A 125 -16.73 -3.52 12.33
N LEU A 126 -16.50 -3.68 11.03
CA LEU A 126 -17.54 -3.75 10.01
C LEU A 126 -18.13 -5.16 9.83
N TYR A 127 -17.31 -6.21 9.90
CA TYR A 127 -17.71 -7.61 9.83
C TYR A 127 -17.68 -8.25 11.24
N LYS A 128 -18.86 -8.32 11.87
CA LYS A 128 -19.09 -8.99 13.17
C LYS A 128 -18.95 -10.52 13.14
N GLY A 129 -18.33 -11.10 12.12
CA GLY A 129 -18.23 -12.55 11.90
C GLY A 129 -16.92 -13.14 12.43
N GLU A 130 -17.02 -14.27 13.12
CA GLU A 130 -15.98 -15.20 13.61
C GLU A 130 -14.53 -14.77 13.41
N PHE A 131 -14.07 -13.82 14.23
CA PHE A 131 -12.67 -13.45 14.29
C PHE A 131 -11.91 -14.40 15.23
N SER A 132 -11.01 -15.19 14.66
CA SER A 132 -10.10 -16.05 15.41
C SER A 132 -9.14 -15.19 16.26
N TYR A 133 -9.01 -15.50 17.56
CA TYR A 133 -8.07 -14.85 18.49
C TYR A 133 -6.63 -14.80 17.96
N PHE A 134 -6.25 -15.74 17.09
CA PHE A 134 -4.96 -15.76 16.40
C PHE A 134 -4.74 -14.58 15.44
N LYS A 135 -5.80 -14.07 14.80
CA LYS A 135 -5.72 -12.86 13.94
C LYS A 135 -5.45 -11.62 14.78
N LEU A 136 -6.11 -11.52 15.94
CA LEU A 136 -5.91 -10.41 16.88
C LEU A 136 -4.49 -10.39 17.45
N SER A 137 -3.93 -11.54 17.82
CA SER A 137 -2.55 -11.61 18.29
C SER A 137 -1.55 -11.20 17.21
N GLY A 138 -1.77 -11.58 15.95
CA GLY A 138 -0.93 -11.14 14.82
C GLY A 138 -0.95 -9.63 14.61
N VAL A 139 -2.14 -9.01 14.71
CA VAL A 139 -2.31 -7.54 14.65
C VAL A 139 -1.55 -6.85 15.78
N MET A 140 -1.65 -7.35 17.02
CA MET A 140 -0.96 -6.78 18.18
C MET A 140 0.57 -6.91 18.08
N ILE A 141 1.07 -8.06 17.61
CA ILE A 141 2.50 -8.28 17.36
C ILE A 141 3.01 -7.33 16.27
N GLY A 142 2.26 -7.16 15.18
CA GLY A 142 2.61 -6.21 14.11
C GLY A 142 2.67 -4.77 14.61
N PHE A 143 1.73 -4.37 15.48
CA PHE A 143 1.70 -3.04 16.09
C PHE A 143 2.86 -2.82 17.07
N ALA A 144 3.25 -3.84 17.84
CA ALA A 144 4.41 -3.78 18.71
C ALA A 144 5.72 -3.65 17.92
N GLY A 145 5.86 -4.40 16.81
CA GLY A 145 7.00 -4.28 15.90
C GLY A 145 7.12 -2.89 15.29
N LEU A 146 5.99 -2.29 14.87
CA LEU A 146 5.91 -0.90 14.42
C LEU A 146 6.47 0.07 15.47
N PHE A 147 5.99 -0.03 16.72
CA PHE A 147 6.41 0.86 17.80
C PHE A 147 7.92 0.75 18.09
N LEU A 148 8.46 -0.47 18.09
CA LEU A 148 9.89 -0.72 18.31
C LEU A 148 10.78 -0.20 17.18
N LEU A 149 10.35 -0.29 15.93
CA LEU A 149 11.13 0.19 14.80
C LEU A 149 11.08 1.72 14.64
N VAL A 150 9.94 2.33 14.98
CA VAL A 150 9.71 3.77 14.77
C VAL A 150 10.11 4.59 16.00
N GLY A 151 9.88 4.10 17.22
CA GLY A 151 10.13 4.79 18.48
C GLY A 151 11.57 5.29 18.70
N PRO A 152 12.64 4.54 18.33
CA PRO A 152 14.02 4.97 18.54
C PRO A 152 14.50 6.09 17.60
N SER A 153 13.76 6.38 16.52
CA SER A 153 14.19 7.34 15.49
C SER A 153 14.04 8.82 15.87
N GLY A 154 13.53 9.12 17.08
CA GLY A 154 13.76 10.38 17.81
C GLY A 154 13.16 11.68 17.23
N ASN A 155 12.69 11.70 15.99
CA ASN A 155 12.04 12.84 15.34
C ASN A 155 10.74 12.39 14.66
N LEU A 156 9.77 11.97 15.46
CA LEU A 156 8.42 11.74 14.97
C LEU A 156 7.72 13.09 14.79
N ASP A 157 7.87 13.64 13.58
CA ASP A 157 6.99 14.72 13.15
C ASP A 157 5.55 14.18 13.10
N LEU A 158 4.72 14.65 14.02
CA LEU A 158 3.33 14.23 14.17
C LEU A 158 2.55 14.49 12.87
N PHE A 159 2.86 15.59 12.17
CA PHE A 159 2.22 15.93 10.91
C PHE A 159 2.56 14.91 9.81
N ALA A 160 3.85 14.58 9.64
CA ALA A 160 4.27 13.56 8.68
C ALA A 160 3.70 12.17 8.99
N SER A 161 3.59 11.83 10.28
CA SER A 161 2.99 10.57 10.74
C SER A 161 1.51 10.49 10.41
N ILE A 162 0.75 11.57 10.66
CA ILE A 162 -0.66 11.67 10.27
C ILE A 162 -0.80 11.56 8.75
N LEU A 163 0.09 12.21 7.99
CA LEU A 163 0.08 12.18 6.53
C LEU A 163 0.25 10.74 6.00
N CYS A 164 1.16 9.95 6.59
CA CYS A 164 1.33 8.54 6.28
C CYS A 164 0.13 7.68 6.67
N VAL A 165 -0.50 7.92 7.83
CA VAL A 165 -1.68 7.17 8.26
C VAL A 165 -2.85 7.46 7.32
N VAL A 166 -3.09 8.72 6.97
CA VAL A 166 -4.15 9.10 6.02
C VAL A 166 -3.87 8.51 4.64
N ALA A 167 -2.63 8.58 4.14
CA ALA A 167 -2.25 7.94 2.89
C ALA A 167 -2.51 6.43 2.92
N SER A 168 -2.19 5.77 4.04
CA SER A 168 -2.42 4.34 4.26
C SER A 168 -3.91 3.98 4.28
N LEU A 169 -4.76 4.86 4.83
CA LEU A 169 -6.22 4.68 4.81
C LEU A 169 -6.82 4.89 3.41
N LEU A 170 -6.24 5.79 2.61
CA LEU A 170 -6.67 6.01 1.23
C LEU A 170 -6.32 4.82 0.32
N THR A 171 -5.12 4.24 0.46
CA THR A 171 -4.73 3.03 -0.30
C THR A 171 -5.55 1.81 0.09
N LEU A 172 -6.03 1.77 1.32
CA LEU A 172 -6.94 0.77 1.88
C LEU A 172 -8.23 0.62 1.07
N SER A 173 -8.69 1.68 0.40
CA SER A 173 -9.85 1.61 -0.50
C SER A 173 -9.65 0.67 -1.70
N GLN A 174 -8.41 0.36 -2.12
CA GLN A 174 -8.16 -0.67 -3.16
C GLN A 174 -8.55 -2.07 -2.72
N ALA A 175 -8.52 -2.34 -1.41
CA ALA A 175 -8.83 -3.68 -0.92
C ALA A 175 -10.33 -4.00 -0.98
N TYR A 176 -11.18 -2.98 -1.17
CA TYR A 176 -12.65 -3.11 -1.15
C TYR A 176 -13.31 -2.93 -2.54
N ILE A 177 -12.54 -2.57 -3.57
CA ILE A 177 -12.99 -2.40 -4.97
C ILE A 177 -12.53 -3.61 -5.78
#